data_AF-A0A818G6G9-F1
#
_entry.id   AF-A0A818G6G9-F1
#
_cell.length_a   1.000
_cell.length_b   1.000
_cell.length_c   1.000
_cell.angle_alpha   90.00
_cell.angle_beta   90.00
_cell.angle_gamma   90.00
#
_symmetry.space_group_name_H-M   'P 1'
#
loop_
_entity.id
_entity.type
_entity.pdbx_description
1 polymer ?
#
loop_
_entity_poly.entity_id
_entity_poly.type
_entity_poly.pdbx_seq_one_letter_code
_entity_poly.pdbx_strand_id
1 'polypeptide(L)'
;MTTANHDLTVEEWSKMSKNVRVLNENRETKRIVIEGQIEEGEGDEKTTKSGILILDKEPFQFDEVLTLMKDNEQQFKVDFINDIYRQYTVAARSACNNVKSTFIYPATPLHVEKYSKKDFALVTETHRRYETIVLPYIEKQQFNLQWVYNVLDGKSERERVLLDTDDFLLALNPSWDGTVNDSLHALAIVKPRNIRSIRDLKSEHLPLLQSVLEKSMNFFSSKYGLSSKNIRAFFHYPPSYYHLHIHFTALANRICGVEVERARLLQDVIDHIQLQDDYYQTKTLYYKLATTNPLYKLFEDDEN
;
A
#
# COMPACT_ATOMS: atom_id res chain seq x y z
N MET A 1 7.87 -35.42 24.51
CA MET A 1 8.22 -34.51 23.40
C MET A 1 7.72 -33.13 23.77
N THR A 2 8.67 -32.30 24.15
CA THR A 2 8.57 -30.99 24.79
C THR A 2 7.93 -29.97 23.84
N THR A 3 6.81 -29.40 24.27
CA THR A 3 6.18 -28.20 23.68
C THR A 3 7.09 -27.00 23.96
N ALA A 4 7.90 -26.59 22.98
CA ALA A 4 8.87 -25.51 23.13
C ALA A 4 8.21 -24.12 23.01
N ASN A 5 8.25 -23.37 24.12
CA ASN A 5 8.22 -21.91 24.31
C ASN A 5 7.34 -21.04 23.40
N HIS A 6 6.18 -20.63 23.92
CA HIS A 6 5.37 -19.53 23.37
C HIS A 6 5.54 -18.17 24.07
N ASP A 7 6.45 -18.04 25.05
CA ASP A 7 6.51 -16.87 25.94
C ASP A 7 7.85 -16.09 25.93
N LEU A 8 8.60 -16.11 24.82
CA LEU A 8 9.82 -15.28 24.75
C LEU A 8 9.45 -13.80 24.66
N THR A 9 9.81 -13.02 25.68
CA THR A 9 9.57 -11.56 25.71
C THR A 9 10.58 -10.82 24.82
N VAL A 10 10.27 -9.57 24.45
CA VAL A 10 11.20 -8.72 23.69
C VAL A 10 12.45 -8.38 24.52
N GLU A 11 12.31 -8.25 25.84
CA GLU A 11 13.40 -8.00 26.77
C GLU A 11 14.37 -9.18 26.82
N GLU A 12 13.86 -10.40 26.92
CA GLU A 12 14.68 -11.63 26.89
C GLU A 12 15.32 -11.81 25.52
N TRP A 13 14.54 -11.67 24.45
CA TRP A 13 15.04 -11.75 23.08
C TRP A 13 16.16 -10.73 22.84
N SER A 14 16.02 -9.49 23.28
CA SER A 14 17.03 -8.44 23.07
C SER A 14 18.38 -8.79 23.71
N LYS A 15 18.37 -9.45 24.87
CA LYS A 15 19.58 -9.91 25.57
C LYS A 15 20.23 -11.12 24.91
N MET A 16 19.43 -11.99 24.30
CA MET A 16 19.89 -13.23 23.66
C MET A 16 20.23 -13.08 22.18
N SER A 17 19.66 -12.07 21.53
CA SER A 17 19.74 -11.87 20.08
C SER A 17 21.17 -11.59 19.63
N LYS A 18 21.54 -12.23 18.52
CA LYS A 18 22.79 -12.02 17.77
C LYS A 18 22.43 -11.63 16.34
N ASN A 19 23.43 -11.19 15.57
CA ASN A 19 23.27 -10.81 14.16
C ASN A 19 22.17 -9.77 13.92
N VAL A 20 22.03 -8.80 14.83
CA VAL A 20 20.99 -7.78 14.74
C VAL A 20 21.26 -6.85 13.55
N ARG A 21 20.26 -6.69 12.68
CA ARG A 21 20.34 -5.83 11.49
C ARG A 21 19.04 -5.07 11.25
N VAL A 22 19.14 -3.93 10.58
CA VAL A 22 17.97 -3.18 10.12
C VAL A 22 17.42 -3.85 8.87
N LEU A 23 16.15 -4.26 8.92
CA LEU A 23 15.42 -4.73 7.75
C LEU A 23 14.91 -3.55 6.94
N ASN A 24 14.32 -2.55 7.59
CA ASN A 24 13.76 -1.37 6.94
C ASN A 24 13.71 -0.16 7.88
N GLU A 25 13.85 1.03 7.34
CA GLU A 25 13.73 2.30 8.06
C GLU A 25 12.92 3.28 7.18
N ASN A 26 11.83 3.80 7.73
CA ASN A 26 11.03 4.84 7.08
C ASN A 26 11.07 6.10 7.96
N ARG A 27 11.83 7.10 7.50
CA ARG A 27 12.01 8.38 8.21
C ARG A 27 10.76 9.24 8.23
N GLU A 28 9.91 9.14 7.21
CA GLU A 28 8.66 9.91 7.11
C GLU A 28 7.65 9.41 8.13
N THR A 29 7.44 8.09 8.21
CA THR A 29 6.56 7.47 9.21
C THR A 29 7.24 7.27 10.56
N LYS A 30 8.52 7.64 10.69
CA LYS A 30 9.34 7.49 11.90
C LYS A 30 9.32 6.04 12.44
N ARG A 31 9.49 5.09 11.51
CA ARG A 31 9.47 3.64 11.77
C ARG A 31 10.84 3.02 11.51
N ILE A 32 11.24 2.08 12.35
CA ILE A 32 12.36 1.17 12.09
C ILE A 32 11.94 -0.28 12.33
N VAL A 33 12.44 -1.19 11.52
CA VAL A 33 12.24 -2.63 11.65
C VAL A 33 13.58 -3.31 11.69
N ILE A 34 13.81 -4.11 12.73
CA ILE A 34 15.06 -4.85 12.92
C ILE A 34 14.78 -6.36 12.99
N GLU A 35 15.75 -7.13 12.54
CA GLU A 35 15.82 -8.57 12.73
C GLU A 35 16.99 -8.88 13.66
N GLY A 36 16.81 -9.86 14.52
CA GLY A 36 17.87 -10.51 15.30
C GLY A 36 17.60 -12.00 15.41
N GLN A 37 18.64 -12.78 15.67
CA GLN A 37 18.59 -14.24 15.66
C GLN A 37 18.98 -14.82 17.02
N ILE A 38 18.32 -15.90 17.43
CA ILE A 38 18.73 -16.68 18.59
C ILE A 38 19.02 -18.12 18.18
N GLU A 39 20.00 -18.74 18.82
CA GLU A 39 20.25 -20.18 18.74
C GLU A 39 19.42 -20.87 19.82
N GLU A 40 18.53 -21.78 19.43
CA GLU A 40 17.79 -22.65 20.35
C GLU A 40 18.16 -24.13 20.10
N GLY A 41 18.39 -24.87 21.18
CA GLY A 41 18.76 -26.29 21.15
C GLY A 41 20.15 -26.56 21.75
N GLU A 42 20.43 -27.83 22.07
CA GLU A 42 21.71 -28.30 22.59
C GLU A 42 22.39 -29.26 21.60
N GLY A 43 23.72 -29.28 21.56
CA GLY A 43 24.49 -30.18 20.70
C GLY A 43 24.27 -29.95 19.20
N ASP A 44 24.03 -31.03 18.45
CA ASP A 44 23.88 -31.03 16.99
C ASP A 44 22.47 -30.60 16.52
N GLU A 45 21.51 -30.37 17.42
CA GLU A 45 20.13 -29.93 17.09
C GLU A 45 19.93 -28.40 17.22
N LYS A 46 21.00 -27.62 17.16
CA LYS A 46 20.91 -26.15 17.20
C LYS A 46 20.13 -25.61 16.00
N THR A 47 19.02 -24.96 16.27
CA THR A 47 18.23 -24.25 15.28
C THR A 47 18.39 -22.74 15.48
N THR A 48 18.57 -22.01 14.38
CA THR A 48 18.56 -20.55 14.41
C THR A 48 17.14 -20.07 14.16
N LYS A 49 16.60 -19.27 15.07
CA LYS A 49 15.28 -18.65 14.94
C LYS A 49 15.41 -17.14 14.87
N SER A 50 14.76 -16.53 13.88
CA SER A 50 14.69 -15.07 13.74
C SER A 50 13.59 -14.48 14.62
N GLY A 51 13.83 -13.28 15.15
CA GLY A 51 12.81 -12.39 15.71
C GLY A 51 12.84 -11.06 14.99
N ILE A 52 11.67 -10.44 14.83
CA ILE A 52 11.53 -9.12 14.21
C ILE A 52 10.93 -8.16 15.24
N LEU A 53 11.56 -7.01 15.43
CA LEU A 53 11.04 -5.92 16.25
C LEU A 53 10.77 -4.70 15.38
N ILE A 54 9.53 -4.22 15.41
CA ILE A 54 9.06 -3.03 14.70
C ILE A 54 8.84 -1.94 15.74
N LEU A 55 9.41 -0.76 15.51
CA LEU A 55 9.32 0.40 16.38
C LEU A 55 8.75 1.58 15.59
N ASP A 56 7.65 2.15 16.07
CA ASP A 56 6.95 3.30 15.50
C ASP A 56 6.90 4.45 16.51
N LYS A 57 7.24 5.67 16.11
CA LYS A 57 6.89 6.85 16.93
C LYS A 57 5.38 7.05 16.93
N GLU A 58 4.81 7.29 18.10
CA GLU A 58 3.39 7.58 18.21
C GLU A 58 3.08 9.03 17.77
N PRO A 59 1.87 9.29 17.24
CA PRO A 59 1.39 10.65 17.02
C PRO A 59 1.29 11.41 18.35
N PHE A 60 1.52 12.72 18.30
CA PHE A 60 1.35 13.58 19.47
C PHE A 60 -0.11 13.61 19.94
N GLN A 61 -0.32 13.52 21.25
CA GLN A 61 -1.59 13.85 21.88
C GLN A 61 -1.59 15.33 22.28
N PHE A 62 -2.68 16.04 21.99
CA PHE A 62 -2.73 17.49 22.18
C PHE A 62 -2.46 17.91 23.64
N ASP A 63 -3.04 17.21 24.62
CA ASP A 63 -2.86 17.51 26.04
C ASP A 63 -1.41 17.29 26.51
N GLU A 64 -0.72 16.30 25.95
CA GLU A 64 0.69 16.06 26.22
C GLU A 64 1.57 17.17 25.65
N VAL A 65 1.25 17.67 24.44
CA VAL A 65 1.95 18.82 23.85
C VAL A 65 1.74 20.09 24.68
N LEU A 66 0.52 20.33 25.18
CA LEU A 66 0.26 21.46 26.07
C LEU A 66 1.09 21.36 27.36
N THR A 67 1.23 20.15 27.90
CA THR A 67 2.07 19.89 29.07
C THR A 67 3.54 20.14 28.74
N LEU A 68 4.00 19.64 27.58
CA LEU A 68 5.35 19.82 27.06
C LEU A 68 5.71 21.32 26.98
N MET A 69 4.82 22.14 26.44
CA MET A 69 5.04 23.58 26.28
C MET A 69 5.04 24.38 27.60
N LYS A 70 4.33 23.91 28.63
CA LYS A 70 4.23 24.59 29.93
C LYS A 70 5.32 24.17 30.91
N ASP A 71 6.08 23.13 30.58
CA ASP A 71 7.14 22.61 31.41
C ASP A 71 8.39 23.50 31.30
N ASN A 72 8.66 24.27 32.35
CA ASN A 72 9.77 25.21 32.41
C ASN A 72 11.15 24.54 32.43
N GLU A 73 11.21 23.21 32.57
CA GLU A 73 12.47 22.46 32.62
C GLU A 73 12.93 21.97 31.24
N GLN A 74 12.13 22.20 30.18
CA GLN A 74 12.50 21.77 28.83
C GLN A 74 13.39 22.77 28.12
N GLN A 75 14.45 22.25 27.52
CA GLN A 75 15.42 23.04 26.77
C GLN A 75 15.23 22.82 25.28
N PHE A 76 14.68 23.83 24.61
CA PHE A 76 14.61 23.89 23.17
C PHE A 76 15.95 24.37 22.62
N LYS A 77 16.66 23.48 21.93
CA LYS A 77 17.85 23.83 21.19
C LYS A 77 17.44 24.47 19.87
N VAL A 78 17.89 25.69 19.62
CA VAL A 78 17.68 26.36 18.33
C VAL A 78 18.51 25.65 17.25
N ASP A 79 17.86 25.24 16.17
CA ASP A 79 18.53 24.68 14.98
C ASP A 79 18.57 25.69 13.82
N PHE A 80 17.55 26.55 13.70
CA PHE A 80 17.43 27.51 12.61
C PHE A 80 16.59 28.72 13.01
N ILE A 81 16.98 29.92 12.55
CA ILE A 81 16.20 31.16 12.67
C ILE A 81 16.27 31.89 11.33
N ASN A 82 15.10 32.19 10.76
CA ASN A 82 14.95 33.10 9.64
C ASN A 82 13.66 33.90 9.78
N ASP A 83 13.81 35.20 10.07
CA ASP A 83 12.70 36.11 10.36
C ASP A 83 11.74 35.55 11.44
N ILE A 84 10.49 35.25 11.07
CA ILE A 84 9.49 34.65 11.98
C ILE A 84 9.57 33.12 12.07
N TYR A 85 10.36 32.46 11.21
CA TYR A 85 10.50 31.01 11.20
C TYR A 85 11.66 30.57 12.09
N ARG A 86 11.36 29.77 13.11
CA ARG A 86 12.35 29.22 14.03
C ARG A 86 12.16 27.72 14.16
N GLN A 87 13.22 26.95 13.98
CA GLN A 87 13.21 25.51 14.20
C GLN A 87 14.00 25.19 15.46
N TYR A 88 13.47 24.26 16.24
CA TYR A 88 14.06 23.82 17.48
C TYR A 88 14.02 22.29 17.57
N THR A 89 14.99 21.74 18.27
CA THR A 89 14.97 20.36 18.75
C THR A 89 14.75 20.36 20.26
N VAL A 90 13.84 19.52 20.73
CA VAL A 90 13.57 19.29 22.15
C VAL A 90 13.66 17.80 22.47
N ALA A 91 14.37 17.46 23.53
CA ALA A 91 14.33 16.13 24.12
C ALA A 91 13.10 16.06 25.02
N ALA A 92 11.95 15.68 24.46
CA ALA A 92 10.70 15.60 25.20
C ALA A 92 10.79 14.61 26.38
N ARG A 93 9.99 14.83 27.44
CA ARG A 93 9.85 13.84 28.53
C ARG A 93 9.06 12.61 28.06
N SER A 94 9.10 11.54 28.85
CA SER A 94 8.61 10.20 28.49
C SER A 94 7.21 10.16 27.88
N ALA A 95 6.27 10.99 28.37
CA ALA A 95 4.88 11.02 27.88
C ALA A 95 4.78 11.26 26.37
N CYS A 96 5.47 12.28 25.82
CA CYS A 96 5.44 12.58 24.38
C CYS A 96 6.41 11.70 23.55
N ASN A 97 7.12 10.79 24.19
CA ASN A 97 8.24 10.06 23.60
C ASN A 97 7.99 8.56 23.42
N ASN A 98 6.75 8.12 23.64
CA ASN A 98 6.33 6.74 23.47
C ASN A 98 6.70 6.19 22.08
N VAL A 99 7.10 4.92 22.08
CA VAL A 99 7.44 4.16 20.89
C VAL A 99 6.56 2.91 20.90
N LYS A 100 5.62 2.85 19.97
CA LYS A 100 4.82 1.65 19.77
C LYS A 100 5.75 0.54 19.26
N SER A 101 5.75 -0.58 19.96
CA SER A 101 6.60 -1.73 19.67
C SER A 101 5.76 -2.93 19.26
N THR A 102 6.15 -3.63 18.20
CA THR A 102 5.52 -4.88 17.76
C THR A 102 6.59 -5.93 17.55
N PHE A 103 6.48 -7.05 18.26
CA PHE A 103 7.45 -8.14 18.24
C PHE A 103 6.85 -9.37 17.55
N ILE A 104 7.60 -9.97 16.64
CA ILE A 104 7.22 -11.17 15.90
C ILE A 104 8.28 -12.24 16.15
N TYR A 105 7.88 -13.33 16.81
CA TYR A 105 8.76 -14.45 17.11
C TYR A 105 7.98 -15.78 17.18
N PRO A 106 8.49 -16.88 16.59
CA PRO A 106 9.58 -16.90 15.63
C PRO A 106 9.16 -16.30 14.28
N ALA A 107 10.02 -15.46 13.71
CA ALA A 107 9.82 -14.89 12.37
C ALA A 107 10.22 -15.90 11.29
N THR A 108 9.36 -16.09 10.29
CA THR A 108 9.63 -16.92 9.12
C THR A 108 10.40 -16.12 8.06
N PRO A 109 11.01 -16.77 7.05
CA PRO A 109 11.60 -16.05 5.92
C PRO A 109 10.62 -15.10 5.21
N LEU A 110 9.33 -15.46 5.15
CA LEU A 110 8.27 -14.61 4.59
C LEU A 110 8.03 -13.35 5.45
N HIS A 111 8.14 -13.45 6.77
CA HIS A 111 8.08 -12.26 7.63
C HIS A 111 9.29 -11.35 7.36
N VAL A 112 10.50 -11.91 7.29
CA VAL A 112 11.72 -11.14 7.00
C VAL A 112 11.60 -10.43 5.66
N GLU A 113 11.18 -11.12 4.61
CA GLU A 113 10.95 -10.53 3.28
C GLU A 113 9.89 -9.43 3.29
N LYS A 114 8.76 -9.66 3.99
CA LYS A 114 7.65 -8.69 4.11
C LYS A 114 8.12 -7.37 4.73
N TYR A 115 8.97 -7.45 5.75
CA TYR A 115 9.42 -6.29 6.51
C TYR A 115 10.77 -5.71 6.04
N SER A 116 11.45 -6.37 5.11
CA SER A 116 12.67 -5.86 4.48
C SER A 116 12.39 -4.65 3.60
N LYS A 117 13.35 -3.73 3.55
CA LYS A 117 13.35 -2.60 2.64
C LYS A 117 13.30 -3.14 1.21
N LYS A 118 12.38 -2.61 0.42
CA LYS A 118 12.29 -2.88 -1.00
C LYS A 118 12.84 -1.68 -1.74
N ASP A 119 13.87 -1.89 -2.54
CA ASP A 119 14.33 -0.88 -3.47
C ASP A 119 13.43 -0.90 -4.71
N PHE A 120 13.08 0.28 -5.19
CA PHE A 120 12.21 0.46 -6.34
C PHE A 120 12.96 1.22 -7.42
N ALA A 121 12.71 0.82 -8.67
CA ALA A 121 13.20 1.50 -9.85
C ALA A 121 12.01 2.00 -10.68
N LEU A 122 12.17 3.17 -11.30
CA LEU A 122 11.20 3.72 -12.23
C LEU A 122 11.40 3.06 -13.59
N VAL A 123 10.35 2.42 -14.09
CA VAL A 123 10.32 1.75 -15.38
C VAL A 123 9.66 2.65 -16.41
N THR A 124 10.24 2.66 -17.61
CA THR A 124 9.67 3.29 -18.80
C THR A 124 9.16 2.21 -19.75
N GLU A 125 7.84 2.05 -19.79
CA GLU A 125 7.16 1.06 -20.62
C GLU A 125 6.57 1.72 -21.87
N THR A 126 7.31 1.63 -22.98
CA THR A 126 6.81 1.99 -24.31
C THR A 126 5.79 0.96 -24.82
N HIS A 127 5.08 1.30 -25.89
CA HIS A 127 4.19 0.35 -26.58
C HIS A 127 4.92 -0.96 -26.95
N ARG A 128 6.10 -0.85 -27.60
CA ARG A 128 6.96 -2.02 -27.93
C ARG A 128 7.23 -2.87 -26.70
N ARG A 129 7.67 -2.26 -25.59
CA ARG A 129 8.01 -2.98 -24.35
C ARG A 129 6.79 -3.64 -23.72
N TYR A 130 5.62 -3.00 -23.79
CA TYR A 130 4.39 -3.66 -23.34
C TYR A 130 4.13 -4.94 -24.13
N GLU A 131 4.19 -4.88 -25.46
CA GLU A 131 3.92 -6.03 -26.33
C GLU A 131 4.97 -7.15 -26.22
N THR A 132 6.26 -6.80 -26.12
CA THR A 132 7.34 -7.79 -26.15
C THR A 132 7.77 -8.31 -24.78
N ILE A 133 7.49 -7.57 -23.70
CA ILE A 133 7.95 -7.91 -22.34
C ILE A 133 6.76 -8.13 -21.40
N VAL A 134 5.92 -7.11 -21.23
CA VAL A 134 4.95 -7.06 -20.14
C VAL A 134 3.76 -7.98 -20.41
N LEU A 135 3.20 -7.92 -21.61
CA LEU A 135 2.09 -8.77 -22.02
C LEU A 135 2.45 -10.27 -21.97
N PRO A 136 3.58 -10.73 -22.56
CA PRO A 136 4.03 -12.11 -22.42
C PRO A 136 4.26 -12.52 -20.96
N TYR A 137 4.81 -11.61 -20.13
CA TYR A 137 4.97 -11.87 -18.70
C TYR A 137 3.63 -12.08 -18.01
N ILE A 138 2.64 -11.20 -18.25
CA ILE A 138 1.28 -11.32 -17.68
C ILE A 138 0.63 -12.64 -18.07
N GLU A 139 0.71 -13.00 -19.35
CA GLU A 139 0.13 -14.24 -19.89
C GLU A 139 0.82 -15.48 -19.31
N LYS A 140 2.13 -15.42 -19.07
CA LYS A 140 2.87 -16.53 -18.45
C LYS A 140 2.57 -16.71 -16.96
N GLN A 141 2.33 -15.63 -16.23
CA GLN A 141 2.09 -15.69 -14.78
C GLN A 141 0.77 -16.37 -14.39
N GLN A 142 -0.21 -16.45 -15.31
CA GLN A 142 -1.49 -17.15 -15.09
C GLN A 142 -2.12 -16.79 -13.73
N PHE A 143 -2.25 -15.49 -13.44
CA PHE A 143 -2.73 -15.00 -12.15
C PHE A 143 -4.07 -15.66 -11.76
N ASN A 144 -4.16 -16.17 -10.53
CA ASN A 144 -5.40 -16.76 -10.03
C ASN A 144 -6.43 -15.66 -9.71
N LEU A 145 -7.38 -15.46 -10.64
CA LEU A 145 -8.49 -14.52 -10.52
C LEU A 145 -9.77 -15.15 -9.97
N GLN A 146 -9.72 -16.42 -9.52
CA GLN A 146 -10.92 -17.12 -9.06
C GLN A 146 -11.60 -16.42 -7.88
N TRP A 147 -10.83 -15.79 -7.00
CA TRP A 147 -11.38 -14.99 -5.91
C TRP A 147 -12.19 -13.78 -6.43
N VAL A 148 -11.72 -13.10 -7.49
CA VAL A 148 -12.45 -12.00 -8.14
C VAL A 148 -13.78 -12.51 -8.69
N TYR A 149 -13.75 -13.64 -9.40
CA TYR A 149 -14.96 -14.23 -9.97
C TYR A 149 -15.91 -14.72 -8.89
N ASN A 150 -15.41 -15.23 -7.76
CA ASN A 150 -16.25 -15.58 -6.64
C ASN A 150 -16.95 -14.35 -6.04
N VAL A 151 -16.30 -13.19 -5.97
CA VAL A 151 -16.95 -11.94 -5.55
C VAL A 151 -18.02 -11.51 -6.56
N LEU A 152 -17.68 -11.47 -7.86
CA LEU A 152 -18.61 -11.05 -8.93
C LEU A 152 -19.82 -11.98 -9.09
N ASP A 153 -19.63 -13.29 -8.88
CA ASP A 153 -20.71 -14.30 -8.93
C ASP A 153 -21.50 -14.36 -7.60
N GLY A 154 -21.14 -13.53 -6.62
CA GLY A 154 -21.72 -13.55 -5.28
C GLY A 154 -21.48 -14.86 -4.53
N LYS A 155 -20.37 -15.56 -4.75
CA LYS A 155 -19.99 -16.76 -3.98
C LYS A 155 -19.21 -16.42 -2.70
N SER A 156 -18.64 -15.22 -2.61
CA SER A 156 -17.86 -14.74 -1.45
C SER A 156 -18.01 -13.24 -1.22
N GLU A 157 -17.67 -12.78 -0.02
CA GLU A 157 -17.59 -11.35 0.39
C GLU A 157 -18.87 -10.52 0.15
N ARG A 158 -20.05 -11.16 0.16
CA ARG A 158 -21.34 -10.49 -0.05
C ARG A 158 -21.61 -9.39 0.96
N GLU A 159 -21.15 -9.58 2.19
CA GLU A 159 -21.28 -8.63 3.30
C GLU A 159 -20.51 -7.33 3.09
N ARG A 160 -19.54 -7.32 2.16
CA ARG A 160 -18.72 -6.14 1.83
C ARG A 160 -19.25 -5.37 0.62
N VAL A 161 -20.25 -5.90 -0.07
CA VAL A 161 -20.82 -5.26 -1.27
C VAL A 161 -21.60 -4.02 -0.88
N LEU A 162 -21.24 -2.90 -1.50
CA LEU A 162 -21.86 -1.59 -1.31
C LEU A 162 -22.94 -1.33 -2.37
N LEU A 163 -22.60 -1.62 -3.62
CA LEU A 163 -23.46 -1.40 -4.78
C LEU A 163 -23.17 -2.50 -5.81
N ASP A 164 -24.20 -3.17 -6.31
CA ASP A 164 -24.10 -4.14 -7.40
C ASP A 164 -24.93 -3.63 -8.59
N THR A 165 -24.29 -3.44 -9.74
CA THR A 165 -24.90 -2.89 -10.96
C THR A 165 -24.66 -3.86 -12.12
N ASP A 166 -25.36 -3.69 -13.24
CA ASP A 166 -25.11 -4.53 -14.43
C ASP A 166 -23.67 -4.42 -14.98
N ASP A 167 -22.97 -3.32 -14.67
CA ASP A 167 -21.66 -2.99 -15.23
C ASP A 167 -20.49 -3.38 -14.30
N PHE A 168 -20.68 -3.19 -12.99
CA PHE A 168 -19.64 -3.36 -11.96
C PHE A 168 -20.23 -3.64 -10.58
N LEU A 169 -19.37 -4.15 -9.69
CA LEU A 169 -19.64 -4.33 -8.27
C LEU A 169 -18.71 -3.42 -7.45
N LEU A 170 -19.27 -2.56 -6.60
CA LEU A 170 -18.57 -1.73 -5.63
C LEU A 170 -18.53 -2.46 -4.29
N ALA A 171 -17.34 -2.65 -3.73
CA ALA A 171 -17.14 -3.29 -2.44
C ALA A 171 -16.24 -2.46 -1.51
N LEU A 172 -16.43 -2.65 -0.20
CA LEU A 172 -15.54 -2.14 0.83
C LEU A 172 -14.14 -2.75 0.68
N ASN A 173 -13.10 -1.92 0.75
CA ASN A 173 -11.76 -2.43 0.97
C ASN A 173 -11.63 -2.86 2.45
N PRO A 174 -10.97 -3.98 2.77
CA PRO A 174 -10.77 -4.41 4.16
C PRO A 174 -10.11 -3.37 5.08
N SER A 175 -9.43 -2.36 4.53
CA SER A 175 -8.83 -1.27 5.29
C SER A 175 -9.83 -0.22 5.79
N TRP A 176 -11.09 -0.24 5.35
CA TRP A 176 -12.12 0.72 5.75
C TRP A 176 -13.19 0.04 6.61
N ASP A 177 -13.54 0.68 7.72
CA ASP A 177 -14.54 0.23 8.70
C ASP A 177 -16.00 0.49 8.26
N GLY A 178 -16.19 1.11 7.09
CA GLY A 178 -17.50 1.46 6.55
C GLY A 178 -18.13 2.70 7.21
N THR A 179 -17.38 3.46 8.02
CA THR A 179 -17.86 4.71 8.64
C THR A 179 -17.41 5.94 7.86
N VAL A 180 -18.17 7.04 7.94
CA VAL A 180 -17.84 8.29 7.25
C VAL A 180 -16.63 8.93 7.90
N ASN A 181 -15.45 8.65 7.36
CA ASN A 181 -14.18 9.14 7.91
C ASN A 181 -13.14 9.32 6.79
N ASP A 182 -11.98 9.85 7.17
CA ASP A 182 -10.85 10.07 6.27
C ASP A 182 -10.20 8.77 5.76
N SER A 183 -10.64 7.60 6.25
CA SER A 183 -10.15 6.29 5.86
C SER A 183 -10.99 5.60 4.77
N LEU A 184 -12.01 6.27 4.21
CA LEU A 184 -12.79 5.78 3.07
C LEU A 184 -11.87 5.10 2.04
N HIS A 185 -12.15 3.83 1.78
CA HIS A 185 -11.51 3.05 0.73
C HIS A 185 -12.47 1.97 0.22
N ALA A 186 -12.87 2.10 -1.03
CA ALA A 186 -13.72 1.15 -1.74
C ALA A 186 -13.11 0.78 -3.09
N LEU A 187 -13.61 -0.30 -3.68
CA LEU A 187 -13.13 -0.84 -4.94
C LEU A 187 -14.30 -1.17 -5.85
N ALA A 188 -14.32 -0.60 -7.05
CA ALA A 188 -15.22 -1.01 -8.11
C ALA A 188 -14.53 -2.06 -8.99
N ILE A 189 -15.09 -3.26 -9.05
CA ILE A 189 -14.63 -4.38 -9.88
C ILE A 189 -15.59 -4.49 -11.06
N VAL A 190 -15.10 -4.31 -12.29
CA VAL A 190 -15.97 -4.37 -13.47
C VAL A 190 -16.44 -5.80 -13.74
N LYS A 191 -17.65 -5.98 -14.29
CA LYS A 191 -18.17 -7.32 -14.61
C LYS A 191 -17.57 -7.94 -15.88
N PRO A 192 -17.22 -7.19 -16.95
CA PRO A 192 -16.49 -7.74 -18.09
C PRO A 192 -15.14 -8.35 -17.67
N ARG A 193 -14.87 -9.60 -18.08
CA ARG A 193 -13.69 -10.37 -17.63
C ARG A 193 -12.47 -10.23 -18.53
N ASN A 194 -12.62 -9.61 -19.70
CA ASN A 194 -11.59 -9.49 -20.74
C ASN A 194 -10.77 -8.19 -20.65
N ILE A 195 -10.91 -7.41 -19.56
CA ILE A 195 -10.20 -6.15 -19.38
C ILE A 195 -9.22 -6.31 -18.22
N ARG A 196 -7.92 -6.40 -18.51
CA ARG A 196 -6.88 -6.73 -17.52
C ARG A 196 -6.38 -5.50 -16.78
N SER A 197 -6.23 -4.39 -17.49
CA SER A 197 -5.70 -3.13 -16.97
C SER A 197 -6.06 -1.97 -17.90
N ILE A 198 -5.55 -0.76 -17.60
CA ILE A 198 -5.75 0.41 -18.47
C ILE A 198 -5.21 0.21 -19.90
N ARG A 199 -4.24 -0.70 -20.12
CA ARG A 199 -3.72 -1.03 -21.46
C ARG A 199 -4.77 -1.64 -22.40
N ASP A 200 -5.83 -2.23 -21.85
CA ASP A 200 -6.92 -2.81 -22.65
C ASP A 200 -8.06 -1.81 -22.92
N LEU A 201 -8.03 -0.63 -22.29
CA LEU A 201 -9.11 0.36 -22.42
C LEU A 201 -9.09 1.07 -23.77
N LYS A 202 -10.29 1.30 -24.32
CA LYS A 202 -10.59 1.89 -25.63
C LYS A 202 -11.91 2.66 -25.56
N SER A 203 -12.32 3.34 -26.63
CA SER A 203 -13.57 4.11 -26.67
C SER A 203 -14.81 3.26 -26.37
N GLU A 204 -14.80 1.98 -26.75
CA GLU A 204 -15.90 1.04 -26.44
C GLU A 204 -16.15 0.86 -24.93
N HIS A 205 -15.12 1.15 -24.11
CA HIS A 205 -15.19 1.05 -22.66
C HIS A 205 -15.66 2.34 -21.98
N LEU A 206 -15.77 3.46 -22.69
CA LEU A 206 -16.18 4.75 -22.11
C LEU A 206 -17.54 4.67 -21.37
N PRO A 207 -18.59 4.00 -21.88
CA PRO A 207 -19.86 3.87 -21.15
C PRO A 207 -19.69 3.16 -19.80
N LEU A 208 -18.87 2.11 -19.74
CA LEU A 208 -18.55 1.39 -18.51
C LEU A 208 -17.82 2.31 -17.52
N LEU A 209 -16.79 3.05 -17.96
CA LEU A 209 -16.02 3.93 -17.10
C LEU A 209 -16.86 5.09 -16.53
N GLN A 210 -17.71 5.68 -17.36
CA GLN A 210 -18.64 6.73 -16.96
C GLN A 210 -19.69 6.20 -15.98
N SER A 211 -20.24 5.00 -16.24
CA SER A 211 -21.15 4.30 -15.33
C SER A 211 -20.53 4.07 -13.96
N VAL A 212 -19.27 3.59 -13.91
CA VAL A 212 -18.52 3.39 -12.65
C VAL A 212 -18.37 4.70 -11.89
N LEU A 213 -17.96 5.78 -12.58
CA LEU A 213 -17.76 7.08 -11.94
C LEU A 213 -19.07 7.63 -11.38
N GLU A 214 -20.11 7.72 -12.21
CA GLU A 214 -21.39 8.34 -11.84
C GLU A 214 -22.11 7.55 -10.74
N LYS A 215 -22.31 6.25 -10.94
CA LYS A 215 -23.08 5.42 -10.00
C LYS A 215 -22.37 5.31 -8.64
N SER A 216 -21.04 5.22 -8.62
CA SER A 216 -20.28 5.17 -7.36
C SER A 216 -20.34 6.51 -6.61
N MET A 217 -20.16 7.64 -7.30
CA MET A 217 -20.22 8.97 -6.67
C MET A 217 -21.63 9.27 -6.13
N ASN A 218 -22.67 8.91 -6.87
CA ASN A 218 -24.05 9.02 -6.42
C ASN A 218 -24.31 8.15 -5.19
N PHE A 219 -23.82 6.91 -5.19
CA PHE A 219 -23.92 6.03 -4.03
C PHE A 219 -23.24 6.63 -2.79
N PHE A 220 -22.00 7.14 -2.91
CA PHE A 220 -21.32 7.78 -1.78
C PHE A 220 -22.05 9.02 -1.27
N SER A 221 -22.57 9.85 -2.17
CA SER A 221 -23.35 11.03 -1.79
C SER A 221 -24.64 10.64 -1.06
N SER A 222 -25.42 9.69 -1.60
CA SER A 222 -26.71 9.30 -1.03
C SER A 222 -26.58 8.49 0.26
N LYS A 223 -25.62 7.56 0.35
CA LYS A 223 -25.48 6.66 1.50
C LYS A 223 -24.68 7.28 2.65
N TYR A 224 -23.67 8.08 2.32
CA TYR A 224 -22.69 8.58 3.29
C TYR A 224 -22.62 10.11 3.38
N GLY A 225 -23.40 10.85 2.58
CA GLY A 225 -23.36 12.32 2.57
C GLY A 225 -22.02 12.89 2.07
N LEU A 226 -21.21 12.08 1.40
CA LEU A 226 -19.88 12.46 0.93
C LEU A 226 -19.97 13.23 -0.38
N SER A 227 -19.35 14.42 -0.42
CA SER A 227 -19.19 15.14 -1.68
C SER A 227 -18.22 14.41 -2.59
N SER A 228 -18.55 14.30 -3.88
CA SER A 228 -17.62 13.79 -4.91
C SER A 228 -16.30 14.55 -4.94
N LYS A 229 -16.29 15.82 -4.53
CA LYS A 229 -15.08 16.65 -4.41
C LYS A 229 -14.09 16.14 -3.36
N ASN A 230 -14.53 15.29 -2.43
CA ASN A 230 -13.70 14.73 -1.38
C ASN A 230 -13.22 13.32 -1.71
N ILE A 231 -13.55 12.79 -2.88
CA ILE A 231 -13.25 11.40 -3.28
C ILE A 231 -12.35 11.40 -4.50
N ARG A 232 -11.24 10.66 -4.41
CA ARG A 232 -10.37 10.33 -5.54
C ARG A 232 -10.79 8.99 -6.12
N ALA A 233 -11.03 8.94 -7.43
CA ALA A 233 -11.25 7.71 -8.19
C ALA A 233 -10.05 7.46 -9.10
N PHE A 234 -9.43 6.28 -9.03
CA PHE A 234 -8.20 6.00 -9.79
C PHE A 234 -7.93 4.51 -10.03
N PHE A 235 -7.15 4.22 -11.07
CA PHE A 235 -6.58 2.92 -11.34
C PHE A 235 -5.16 2.82 -10.79
N HIS A 236 -4.72 1.61 -10.46
CA HIS A 236 -3.29 1.32 -10.34
C HIS A 236 -2.72 0.86 -11.67
N TYR A 237 -1.52 1.32 -12.00
CA TYR A 237 -0.69 0.73 -13.05
C TYR A 237 0.78 0.56 -12.60
N PRO A 238 1.32 -0.68 -12.59
CA PRO A 238 0.61 -1.93 -12.83
C PRO A 238 -0.39 -2.23 -11.69
N PRO A 239 -1.51 -2.92 -11.99
CA PRO A 239 -2.48 -3.32 -10.97
C PRO A 239 -1.92 -4.45 -10.11
N SER A 240 -2.49 -4.65 -8.92
CA SER A 240 -2.11 -5.79 -8.05
C SER A 240 -2.61 -7.13 -8.59
N TYR A 241 -3.63 -7.12 -9.45
CA TYR A 241 -4.17 -8.27 -10.17
C TYR A 241 -4.79 -7.81 -11.49
N TYR A 242 -4.74 -8.66 -12.51
CA TYR A 242 -5.09 -8.30 -13.89
C TYR A 242 -6.57 -8.56 -14.23
N HIS A 243 -7.45 -7.92 -13.46
CA HIS A 243 -8.87 -7.74 -13.76
C HIS A 243 -9.20 -6.29 -13.41
N LEU A 244 -9.72 -5.51 -14.36
CA LEU A 244 -9.86 -4.06 -14.20
C LEU A 244 -10.66 -3.69 -12.95
N HIS A 245 -10.07 -2.82 -12.13
CA HIS A 245 -10.70 -2.32 -10.92
C HIS A 245 -10.31 -0.85 -10.66
N ILE A 246 -11.22 -0.11 -10.07
CA ILE A 246 -11.08 1.31 -9.75
C ILE A 246 -11.12 1.48 -8.23
N HIS A 247 -10.12 2.16 -7.68
CA HIS A 247 -10.09 2.56 -6.28
C HIS A 247 -10.86 3.86 -6.07
N PHE A 248 -11.68 3.90 -5.03
CA PHE A 248 -12.32 5.11 -4.52
C PHE A 248 -11.83 5.37 -3.11
N THR A 249 -11.22 6.52 -2.86
CA THR A 249 -10.67 6.88 -1.54
C THR A 249 -11.01 8.30 -1.17
N ALA A 250 -11.15 8.61 0.13
CA ALA A 250 -11.16 10.00 0.57
C ALA A 250 -9.85 10.70 0.17
N LEU A 251 -9.90 11.98 -0.20
CA LEU A 251 -8.70 12.78 -0.50
C LEU A 251 -7.78 12.95 0.72
N ALA A 252 -8.33 12.90 1.93
CA ALA A 252 -7.58 12.90 3.18
C ALA A 252 -6.84 11.59 3.41
N ASN A 253 -7.29 10.48 2.80
CA ASN A 253 -6.67 9.18 2.96
C ASN A 253 -5.24 9.19 2.36
N ARG A 254 -4.28 8.67 3.12
CA ARG A 254 -2.84 8.61 2.76
C ARG A 254 -2.38 7.16 2.55
N ILE A 255 -3.25 6.31 2.01
CA ILE A 255 -2.87 4.95 1.63
C ILE A 255 -1.73 4.94 0.59
N CYS A 256 -0.93 3.89 0.61
CA CYS A 256 0.03 3.60 -0.45
C CYS A 256 -0.69 3.29 -1.77
N GLY A 257 -0.09 3.69 -2.90
CA GLY A 257 -0.60 3.43 -4.24
C GLY A 257 -1.29 4.62 -4.90
N VAL A 258 -1.46 5.73 -4.17
CA VAL A 258 -1.99 7.00 -4.70
C VAL A 258 -0.92 7.87 -5.37
N GLU A 259 0.33 7.42 -5.38
CA GLU A 259 1.45 8.19 -5.92
C GLU A 259 1.40 8.28 -7.44
N VAL A 260 1.95 9.35 -8.02
CA VAL A 260 1.85 9.66 -9.46
C VAL A 260 2.47 8.58 -10.35
N GLU A 261 3.47 7.85 -9.85
CA GLU A 261 4.10 6.72 -10.53
C GLU A 261 3.28 5.42 -10.44
N ARG A 262 2.04 5.47 -9.93
CA ARG A 262 1.15 4.29 -9.90
C ARG A 262 -0.31 4.62 -10.17
N ALA A 263 -0.84 5.65 -9.53
CA ALA A 263 -2.25 6.05 -9.68
C ALA A 263 -2.50 6.73 -11.02
N ARG A 264 -3.64 6.42 -11.64
CA ARG A 264 -4.19 7.11 -12.83
C ARG A 264 -5.62 7.51 -12.54
N LEU A 265 -5.92 8.81 -12.50
CA LEU A 265 -7.27 9.27 -12.19
C LEU A 265 -8.27 8.73 -13.22
N LEU A 266 -9.45 8.31 -12.75
CA LEU A 266 -10.49 7.76 -13.62
C LEU A 266 -10.94 8.81 -14.65
N GLN A 267 -11.07 10.07 -14.23
CA GLN A 267 -11.43 11.18 -15.09
C GLN A 267 -10.38 11.40 -16.19
N ASP A 268 -9.09 11.47 -15.85
CA ASP A 268 -8.01 11.59 -16.84
C ASP A 268 -8.02 10.42 -17.82
N VAL A 269 -8.28 9.19 -17.35
CA VAL A 269 -8.39 8.01 -18.22
C VAL A 269 -9.54 8.14 -19.21
N ILE A 270 -10.70 8.60 -18.76
CA ILE A 270 -11.86 8.87 -19.62
C ILE A 270 -11.49 9.93 -20.67
N ASP A 271 -10.93 11.06 -20.23
CA ASP A 271 -10.55 12.17 -21.12
C ASP A 271 -9.51 11.74 -22.15
N HIS A 272 -8.48 11.00 -21.74
CA HIS A 272 -7.45 10.48 -22.64
C HIS A 272 -8.03 9.57 -23.74
N ILE A 273 -8.96 8.68 -23.39
CA ILE A 273 -9.60 7.77 -24.36
C ILE A 273 -10.55 8.54 -25.30
N GLN A 274 -11.24 9.57 -24.80
CA GLN A 274 -12.06 10.45 -25.64
C GLN A 274 -11.23 11.23 -26.66
N LEU A 275 -9.98 11.58 -26.32
CA LEU A 275 -9.05 12.24 -27.23
C LEU A 275 -8.49 11.28 -28.28
N GLN A 276 -8.22 10.02 -27.91
CA GLN A 276 -7.66 9.02 -28.80
C GLN A 276 -8.08 7.60 -28.36
N ASP A 277 -8.74 6.86 -29.27
CA ASP A 277 -9.28 5.52 -28.98
C ASP A 277 -8.24 4.55 -28.41
N ASP A 278 -7.04 4.54 -28.99
CA ASP A 278 -5.94 3.66 -28.62
C ASP A 278 -4.87 4.35 -27.75
N TYR A 279 -5.26 5.39 -27.00
CA TYR A 279 -4.35 6.21 -26.18
C TYR A 279 -3.49 5.33 -25.26
N TYR A 280 -4.11 4.42 -24.50
CA TYR A 280 -3.38 3.62 -23.53
C TYR A 280 -2.59 2.48 -24.14
N GLN A 281 -2.87 2.06 -25.37
CA GLN A 281 -2.10 1.07 -26.10
C GLN A 281 -0.77 1.69 -26.56
N THR A 282 -0.80 2.93 -27.04
CA THR A 282 0.37 3.60 -27.65
C THR A 282 1.16 4.46 -26.65
N LYS A 283 0.51 4.99 -25.61
CA LYS A 283 1.16 5.85 -24.61
C LYS A 283 2.27 5.11 -23.88
N THR A 284 3.42 5.78 -23.72
CA THR A 284 4.46 5.33 -22.80
C THR A 284 4.01 5.56 -21.35
N LEU A 285 4.01 4.49 -20.55
CA LEU A 285 3.61 4.50 -19.15
C LEU A 285 4.85 4.40 -18.26
N TYR A 286 4.86 5.19 -17.18
CA TYR A 286 5.94 5.23 -16.20
C TYR A 286 5.43 4.72 -14.85
N TYR A 287 6.13 3.75 -14.27
CA TYR A 287 5.72 3.21 -12.98
C TYR A 287 6.90 2.61 -12.21
N LYS A 288 6.74 2.44 -10.89
CA LYS A 288 7.75 1.79 -10.07
C LYS A 288 7.58 0.28 -10.02
N LEU A 289 8.69 -0.46 -10.13
CA LEU A 289 8.78 -1.88 -9.79
C LEU A 289 9.80 -2.07 -8.67
N ALA A 290 9.54 -3.04 -7.79
CA ALA A 290 10.58 -3.49 -6.87
C ALA A 290 11.71 -4.13 -7.70
N THR A 291 12.98 -3.88 -7.35
CA THR A 291 14.14 -4.46 -8.06
C THR A 291 14.18 -5.99 -7.96
N THR A 292 13.52 -6.55 -6.95
CA THR A 292 13.32 -8.00 -6.79
C THR A 292 12.21 -8.57 -7.67
N ASN A 293 11.38 -7.74 -8.31
CA ASN A 293 10.29 -8.19 -9.16
C ASN A 293 10.86 -8.86 -10.43
N PRO A 294 10.44 -10.09 -10.79
CA PRO A 294 10.92 -10.74 -12.01
C PRO A 294 10.68 -9.94 -13.29
N LEU A 295 9.60 -9.15 -13.36
CA LEU A 295 9.34 -8.27 -14.51
C LEU A 295 10.39 -7.17 -14.64
N TYR A 296 10.93 -6.66 -13.53
CA TYR A 296 11.97 -5.63 -13.56
C TYR A 296 13.23 -6.13 -14.26
N LYS A 297 13.65 -7.38 -13.99
CA LYS A 297 14.80 -8.01 -14.65
C LYS A 297 14.63 -8.07 -16.18
N LEU A 298 13.42 -8.35 -16.66
CA LEU A 298 13.14 -8.38 -18.10
C LEU A 298 13.28 -7.00 -18.76
N PHE A 299 13.04 -5.91 -18.02
CA PHE A 299 13.31 -4.56 -18.51
C PHE A 299 14.81 -4.27 -18.53
N GLU A 300 15.58 -4.70 -17.52
CA GLU A 300 17.04 -4.55 -17.53
C GLU A 300 17.70 -5.33 -18.66
N ASP A 301 17.20 -6.52 -18.99
CA ASP A 301 17.71 -7.34 -20.08
C ASP A 301 17.42 -6.74 -21.48
N ASP A 302 16.36 -5.95 -21.65
CA ASP A 302 16.04 -5.24 -22.92
C ASP A 302 16.84 -3.93 -23.09
N GLU A 303 17.48 -3.43 -22.03
CA GLU A 303 18.34 -2.23 -22.08
C GLU A 303 19.79 -2.54 -22.49
N ASN A 304 20.19 -3.81 -22.45
CA ASN A 304 21.52 -4.29 -22.83
C ASN A 304 21.51 -4.92 -24.23
#